data_AF-A0ABD1Q7I1-F1
#
_entry.id   AF-A0ABD1Q7I1-F1
#
_cell.length_a   1.000
_cell.length_b   1.000
_cell.length_c   1.000
_cell.angle_alpha   90.00
_cell.angle_beta   90.00
_cell.angle_gamma   90.00
#
_symmetry.space_group_name_H-M   'P 1'
#
loop_
_entity.id
_entity.type
_entity.pdbx_description
1 polymer ?
#
loop_
_entity_poly.entity_id
_entity_poly.type
_entity_poly.pdbx_seq_one_letter_code
_entity_poly.pdbx_strand_id
1 'polypeptide(L)'
;MLQAQLQQAMNGCSAHRVQMDAGNELGCAVGDIDDAESAYIDPDRVLELTGPSCKGCRRRDASVVVLPCQHFCLCKECDSVAQICPICYSYRSSSVEAFLC
;
A
#
# COMPACT_ATOMS: atom_id res chain seq x y z
N MET A 1 -30.95 18.24 -16.38
CA MET A 1 -30.57 17.10 -17.23
C MET A 1 -29.18 16.52 -16.94
N LEU A 2 -28.31 17.20 -16.16
CA LEU A 2 -26.94 16.70 -15.87
C LEU A 2 -26.87 15.65 -14.73
N GLN A 3 -27.92 15.53 -13.92
CA GLN A 3 -27.92 14.69 -12.72
C GLN A 3 -28.22 13.20 -12.99
N ALA A 4 -28.80 12.88 -14.16
CA ALA A 4 -29.20 11.51 -14.51
C ALA A 4 -28.05 10.66 -15.07
N GLN A 5 -26.93 11.26 -15.50
CA GLN A 5 -25.80 10.52 -16.09
C GLN A 5 -24.85 9.93 -15.02
N LEU A 6 -24.82 10.49 -13.81
CA LEU A 6 -23.97 9.99 -12.72
C LEU A 6 -24.50 8.70 -12.07
N GLN A 7 -25.80 8.41 -12.17
CA GLN A 7 -26.38 7.19 -11.57
C GLN A 7 -26.16 5.92 -12.40
N GLN A 8 -25.66 6.05 -13.64
CA GLN A 8 -25.40 4.89 -14.49
C GLN A 8 -24.13 4.11 -14.10
N ALA A 9 -23.26 4.71 -13.28
CA ALA A 9 -22.01 4.10 -12.82
C ALA A 9 -22.17 3.11 -11.65
N MET A 10 -23.34 3.04 -11.01
CA MET A 10 -23.56 2.16 -9.84
C MET A 10 -24.24 0.82 -10.18
N ASN A 11 -24.56 0.57 -11.46
CA ASN A 11 -25.37 -0.58 -11.87
C ASN A 11 -24.56 -1.64 -12.64
N GLY A 12 -23.23 -1.55 -12.63
CA GLY A 12 -22.33 -2.41 -13.40
C GLY A 12 -21.46 -3.31 -12.54
N CYS A 13 -22.06 -4.20 -11.76
CA CYS A 13 -21.36 -5.38 -11.24
C CYS A 13 -22.21 -6.62 -11.52
N SER A 14 -22.20 -7.07 -12.77
CA SER A 14 -22.53 -8.46 -13.05
C SER A 14 -21.36 -9.29 -12.54
N ALA A 15 -21.52 -9.86 -11.35
CA ALA A 15 -20.68 -10.95 -10.89
C ALA A 15 -20.71 -12.06 -11.96
N HIS A 16 -19.65 -12.14 -12.76
CA HIS A 16 -19.48 -13.26 -13.66
C HIS A 16 -19.22 -14.49 -12.78
N ARG A 17 -20.28 -15.26 -12.53
CA ARG A 17 -20.19 -16.57 -11.87
C ARG A 17 -19.18 -17.39 -12.68
N VAL A 18 -18.03 -17.71 -12.10
CA VAL A 18 -17.16 -18.75 -12.65
C VAL A 18 -17.89 -20.07 -12.46
N GLN A 19 -18.61 -20.47 -13.49
CA GLN A 19 -19.17 -21.81 -13.60
C GLN A 19 -18.02 -22.71 -14.07
N MET A 20 -17.49 -23.52 -13.15
CA MET A 20 -16.59 -24.60 -13.55
C MET A 20 -17.44 -25.67 -14.23
N ASP A 21 -17.22 -25.87 -15.54
CA ASP A 21 -17.59 -27.11 -16.21
C ASP A 21 -16.44 -27.55 -17.13
N ALA A 22 -16.26 -28.86 -17.18
CA ALA A 22 -15.08 -29.54 -17.70
C ALA A 22 -15.11 -29.66 -19.22
N GLY A 23 -14.00 -29.32 -19.88
CA GLY A 23 -13.66 -29.87 -21.19
C GLY A 23 -13.04 -28.90 -22.20
N ASN A 24 -11.79 -29.19 -22.54
CA ASN A 24 -11.10 -28.86 -23.80
C ASN A 24 -10.41 -27.49 -23.95
N GLU A 25 -9.20 -27.62 -24.49
CA GLU A 25 -8.06 -26.73 -24.67
C GLU A 25 -8.20 -25.40 -25.45
N LEU A 26 -7.23 -24.52 -25.13
CA LEU A 26 -6.48 -23.61 -26.01
C LEU A 26 -6.86 -22.12 -26.01
N GLY A 27 -5.95 -21.31 -25.47
CA GLY A 27 -5.82 -19.89 -25.79
C GLY A 27 -5.09 -19.10 -24.71
N CYS A 28 -3.80 -18.83 -24.91
CA CYS A 28 -3.10 -17.77 -24.17
C CYS A 28 -3.67 -16.41 -24.63
N ALA A 29 -4.79 -15.99 -24.03
CA ALA A 29 -5.22 -14.61 -24.12
C ALA A 29 -4.38 -13.80 -23.13
N VAL A 30 -3.65 -12.83 -23.69
CA VAL A 30 -2.90 -11.80 -22.98
C VAL A 30 -3.83 -11.14 -21.95
N GLY A 31 -3.64 -11.48 -20.68
CA GLY A 31 -4.37 -10.86 -19.57
C GLY A 31 -3.82 -9.47 -19.33
N ASP A 32 -4.51 -8.50 -19.93
CA ASP A 32 -4.96 -7.24 -19.35
C ASP A 32 -3.93 -6.42 -18.55
N ILE A 33 -3.70 -5.20 -19.04
CA ILE A 33 -3.07 -4.12 -18.29
C ILE A 33 -3.95 -3.92 -17.06
N ASP A 34 -3.51 -4.38 -15.89
CA ASP A 34 -4.26 -4.27 -14.64
C ASP A 34 -4.74 -2.82 -14.44
N ASP A 35 -6.05 -2.68 -14.25
CA ASP A 35 -6.70 -1.43 -13.87
C ASP A 35 -6.06 -0.92 -12.58
N ALA A 36 -5.45 0.26 -12.64
CA ALA A 36 -4.82 0.86 -11.49
C ALA A 36 -5.91 1.27 -10.49
N GLU A 37 -6.30 0.37 -9.59
CA GLU A 37 -7.23 0.65 -8.50
C GLU A 37 -6.70 1.84 -7.69
N SER A 38 -7.36 2.98 -7.86
CA SER A 38 -7.07 4.17 -7.07
C SER A 38 -7.76 4.03 -5.72
N ALA A 39 -6.98 4.02 -4.64
CA ALA A 39 -7.56 4.08 -3.30
C ALA A 39 -8.26 5.43 -3.10
N TYR A 40 -9.52 5.41 -2.64
CA TYR A 40 -10.22 6.63 -2.23
C TYR A 40 -9.56 7.21 -0.98
N ILE A 41 -9.03 8.43 -1.10
CA ILE A 41 -8.53 9.19 0.04
C ILE A 41 -9.69 10.01 0.58
N ASP A 42 -10.17 9.64 1.77
CA ASP A 42 -11.17 10.41 2.51
C ASP A 42 -10.62 11.83 2.79
N PRO A 43 -11.24 12.91 2.27
CA PRO A 43 -10.82 14.29 2.52
C PRO A 43 -10.94 14.68 3.99
N ASP A 44 -11.83 14.02 4.75
CA ASP A 44 -12.06 14.27 6.16
C ASP A 44 -11.11 13.46 7.06
N ARG A 45 -10.25 12.62 6.46
CA ARG A 45 -9.13 11.99 7.17
C ARG A 45 -8.26 13.10 7.77
N VAL A 46 -8.25 13.18 9.09
CA VAL A 46 -7.30 14.00 9.83
C VAL A 46 -5.89 13.46 9.55
N LEU A 47 -5.19 14.09 8.62
CA LEU A 47 -3.75 13.95 8.50
C LEU A 47 -3.15 14.75 9.66
N GLU A 48 -2.58 14.07 10.65
CA GLU A 48 -1.73 14.79 11.59
C GLU A 48 -0.60 15.44 10.80
N LEU A 49 -0.42 16.76 10.96
CA LEU A 49 0.68 17.51 10.32
C LEU A 49 2.07 17.05 10.80
N THR A 50 2.12 16.14 11.77
CA THR A 50 3.34 15.54 12.27
C THR A 50 3.83 14.46 11.31
N GLY A 51 5.15 14.42 11.09
CA GLY A 51 5.77 13.38 10.26
C GLY A 51 5.47 11.95 10.75
N PRO A 52 5.79 10.94 9.93
CA PRO A 52 5.58 9.55 10.33
C PRO A 52 6.34 9.23 11.61
N SER A 53 5.68 8.69 12.62
CA SER A 53 6.32 8.37 13.91
C SER A 53 7.16 7.09 13.85
N CYS A 54 8.32 7.11 14.52
CA CYS A 54 9.15 5.93 14.73
C CYS A 54 8.35 4.84 15.45
N LYS A 55 8.28 3.65 14.85
CA LYS A 55 7.52 2.51 15.36
C LYS A 55 8.23 1.76 16.49
N GLY A 56 9.55 1.95 16.62
CA GLY A 56 10.35 1.39 17.72
C GLY A 56 10.13 2.12 19.04
N CYS A 57 10.37 3.45 19.08
CA CYS A 57 10.32 4.22 20.33
C CYS A 57 9.03 5.03 20.54
N ARG A 58 8.25 5.29 19.49
CA ARG A 58 7.02 6.13 19.49
C ARG A 58 7.22 7.56 20.02
N ARG A 59 8.46 8.05 20.09
CA ARG A 59 8.83 9.35 20.68
C ARG A 59 9.44 10.35 19.69
N ARG A 60 9.97 9.86 18.57
CA ARG A 60 10.63 10.65 17.53
C ARG A 60 10.00 10.34 16.19
N ASP A 61 10.21 11.21 15.22
CA ASP A 61 9.84 10.95 13.85
C ASP A 61 10.72 9.84 13.26
N ALA A 62 10.15 9.09 12.34
CA ALA A 62 10.88 8.16 11.52
C ALA A 62 11.74 8.96 10.55
N SER A 63 13.01 8.57 10.45
CA SER A 63 14.01 9.16 9.56
C SER A 63 14.81 8.09 8.82
N VAL A 64 14.47 6.80 8.99
CA VAL A 64 15.24 5.69 8.44
C VAL A 64 14.37 4.70 7.67
N VAL A 65 14.85 4.34 6.48
CA VAL A 65 14.34 3.25 5.63
C VAL A 65 15.11 1.97 5.94
N VAL A 66 14.38 0.88 6.25
CA VAL A 66 14.95 -0.43 6.57
C VAL A 66 15.05 -1.30 5.31
N LEU A 67 16.25 -1.77 4.96
CA LEU A 67 16.48 -2.65 3.81
C LEU A 67 16.56 -4.13 4.24
N PRO A 68 16.02 -5.07 3.43
CA PRO A 68 15.54 -4.89 2.06
C PRO A 68 14.06 -4.47 1.93
N CYS A 69 13.30 -4.42 3.03
CA CYS A 69 11.84 -4.25 2.98
C CYS A 69 11.34 -2.83 2.65
N GLN A 70 12.22 -1.84 2.57
CA GLN A 70 11.94 -0.43 2.24
C GLN A 70 10.92 0.29 3.15
N HIS A 71 10.67 -0.22 4.36
CA HIS A 71 9.78 0.45 5.30
C HIS A 71 10.48 1.64 5.97
N PHE A 72 9.87 2.82 5.85
CA PHE A 72 10.24 4.03 6.56
C PHE A 72 9.58 4.09 7.94
N CYS A 73 10.24 3.54 8.96
CA CYS A 73 9.57 3.24 10.23
C CYS A 73 10.41 3.42 11.50
N LEU A 74 11.70 3.76 11.38
CA LEU A 74 12.60 3.93 12.52
C LEU A 74 13.18 5.34 12.57
N CYS A 75 13.47 5.83 13.77
CA CYS A 75 14.38 6.96 13.97
C CYS A 75 15.83 6.46 14.02
N LYS A 76 16.80 7.36 13.87
CA LYS A 76 18.24 7.07 13.89
C LYS A 76 18.70 6.24 15.09
N GLU A 77 18.18 6.50 16.29
CA GLU A 77 18.58 5.77 17.51
C GLU A 77 17.90 4.41 17.63
N CYS A 78 16.73 4.20 17.03
CA CYS A 78 16.15 2.85 16.98
C CYS A 78 16.84 2.00 15.92
N ASP A 79 17.34 2.63 14.86
CA ASP A 79 18.14 1.96 13.84
C ASP A 79 19.45 1.39 14.41
N SER A 80 20.09 1.99 15.40
CA SER A 80 21.33 1.38 15.96
C SER A 80 21.11 0.02 16.64
N VAL A 81 19.88 -0.31 17.06
CA VAL A 81 19.58 -1.52 17.85
C VAL A 81 18.63 -2.51 17.16
N ALA A 82 17.82 -2.08 16.21
CA ALA A 82 16.85 -2.93 15.55
C ALA A 82 17.51 -3.97 14.64
N GLN A 83 17.17 -5.25 14.76
CA GLN A 83 17.63 -6.31 13.83
C GLN A 83 16.56 -6.69 12.80
N ILE A 84 15.31 -6.32 13.09
CA ILE A 84 14.11 -6.73 12.34
C ILE A 84 13.24 -5.50 12.13
N CYS A 85 12.62 -5.40 10.95
CA CYS A 85 11.65 -4.36 10.64
C CYS A 85 10.39 -4.49 11.52
N PRO A 86 9.97 -3.44 12.27
CA PRO A 86 8.76 -3.49 13.09
C PRO A 86 7.44 -3.59 12.31
N ILE A 87 7.47 -3.41 10.98
CA ILE A 87 6.27 -3.44 10.13
C ILE A 87 6.02 -4.84 9.57
N CYS A 88 7.03 -5.41 8.92
CA CYS A 88 6.90 -6.66 8.16
C CYS A 88 7.72 -7.82 8.73
N TYR A 89 8.45 -7.60 9.82
CA TYR A 89 9.29 -8.59 10.48
C TYR A 89 10.42 -9.19 9.64
N SER A 90 10.76 -8.58 8.50
CA SER A 90 11.96 -8.92 7.73
C SER A 90 13.24 -8.55 8.48
N TYR A 91 14.25 -9.41 8.42
CA TYR A 91 15.60 -9.09 8.90
C TYR A 91 16.17 -7.89 8.17
N ARG A 92 16.81 -7.00 8.93
CA ARG A 92 17.50 -5.85 8.36
C ARG A 92 18.91 -6.24 7.95
N SER A 93 19.24 -5.98 6.68
CA SER A 93 20.62 -6.07 6.18
C SER A 93 21.35 -4.72 6.22
N SER A 94 20.65 -3.62 5.96
CA SER A 94 21.17 -2.26 5.97
C SER A 94 20.06 -1.22 6.16
N SER A 95 20.43 0.06 6.24
CA SER A 95 19.49 1.17 6.42
C SER A 95 19.97 2.43 5.70
N VAL A 96 19.03 3.32 5.38
CA VAL A 96 19.30 4.64 4.78
C VAL A 96 18.54 5.70 5.55
N GLU A 97 19.22 6.78 5.96
CA GLU A 97 18.59 7.95 6.57
C GLU A 97 18.00 8.85 5.48
N ALA A 98 16.73 9.24 5.61
CA ALA A 98 16.02 10.11 4.68
C ALA A 98 15.67 11.44 5.35
N PHE A 99 15.79 12.52 4.58
CA PHE A 99 15.46 13.88 5.00
C PHE A 99 14.26 14.35 4.18
N LEU A 100 13.17 14.70 4.86
CA LEU A 100 11.97 15.25 4.24
C LEU A 100 12.03 16.78 4.35
N CYS A 101 12.05 17.46 3.20
CA CYS A 101 12.11 18.92 3.07
C CYS A 101 10.73 19.53 2.78
#